data_AF-A0A5C7WSL2-F1
#
_entry.id   AF-A0A5C7WSL2-F1
#
_cell.length_a   1.000
_cell.length_b   1.000
_cell.length_c   1.000
_cell.angle_alpha   90.00
_cell.angle_beta   90.00
_cell.angle_gamma   90.00
#
_symmetry.space_group_name_H-M   'P 1'
#
loop_
_entity.id
_entity.type
_entity.pdbx_description
1 polymer ?
#
loop_
_entity_poly.entity_id
_entity_poly.type
_entity_poly.pdbx_seq_one_letter_code
_entity_poly.pdbx_strand_id
1 'polypeptide(L)'
;ANTGEVLRRYPKVVLPEMNMGQLALLLRSRYLVDVQSVTKVAGMAFLADELEAAIDAAIDGTLAEKETAKAATARSGAAIATSAVLADAVMVDEAAGARA
;
A
#
# COMPACT_ATOMS: atom_id res chain seq x y z
N ALA A 1 26.96 -8.33 -13.37
CA ALA A 1 25.92 -8.32 -12.33
C ALA A 1 25.03 -9.55 -12.51
N ASN A 2 24.64 -10.24 -11.42
CA ASN A 2 23.92 -11.53 -11.44
C ASN A 2 22.42 -11.41 -11.09
N THR A 3 21.88 -10.21 -10.93
CA THR A 3 20.50 -9.99 -10.45
C THR A 3 19.45 -10.75 -11.26
N GLY A 4 19.47 -10.65 -12.59
CA GLY A 4 18.51 -11.37 -13.43
C GLY A 4 18.63 -12.89 -13.36
N GLU A 5 19.81 -13.42 -13.04
CA GLU A 5 20.00 -14.86 -12.82
C GLU A 5 19.38 -15.28 -11.48
N VAL A 6 19.64 -14.52 -10.41
CA VAL A 6 19.07 -14.79 -9.08
C VAL A 6 17.54 -14.73 -9.12
N LEU A 7 16.96 -13.69 -9.73
CA LEU A 7 15.52 -13.52 -9.79
C LEU A 7 14.80 -14.69 -10.49
N ARG A 8 15.38 -15.24 -11.57
CA ARG A 8 14.79 -16.36 -12.33
C ARG A 8 14.81 -17.70 -11.60
N ARG A 9 15.60 -17.83 -10.53
CA ARG A 9 15.65 -19.06 -9.73
C ARG A 9 14.45 -19.21 -8.80
N TYR A 10 13.71 -18.13 -8.54
CA TYR A 10 12.57 -18.14 -7.63
C TYR A 10 11.26 -18.18 -8.41
N PRO A 11 10.32 -19.08 -8.06
CA PRO A 11 9.03 -19.16 -8.74
C PRO A 11 8.12 -17.97 -8.42
N LYS A 12 8.36 -17.27 -7.31
CA LYS A 12 7.65 -16.06 -6.91
C LYS A 12 8.67 -15.02 -6.47
N VAL A 13 8.52 -13.79 -6.97
CA VAL A 13 9.38 -12.65 -6.59
C VAL A 13 8.48 -11.56 -6.03
N VAL A 14 8.53 -11.36 -4.72
CA VAL A 14 7.83 -10.28 -4.03
C VAL A 14 8.81 -9.12 -3.83
N LEU A 15 8.37 -7.90 -4.16
CA LEU A 15 9.17 -6.69 -4.03
C LEU A 15 8.44 -5.65 -3.17
N PRO A 16 8.83 -5.51 -1.89
CA PRO A 16 8.39 -4.36 -1.10
C PRO A 16 9.06 -3.08 -1.60
N GLU A 17 8.26 -2.07 -1.92
CA GLU A 17 8.76 -0.75 -2.31
C GLU A 17 7.93 0.38 -1.68
N MET A 18 8.64 1.42 -1.21
CA MET A 18 8.01 2.58 -0.54
C MET A 18 7.56 3.66 -1.53
N ASN A 19 7.14 3.23 -2.71
CA ASN A 19 6.79 4.07 -3.83
C ASN A 19 5.65 3.39 -4.60
N MET A 20 5.39 3.81 -5.84
CA MET A 20 4.23 3.39 -6.62
C MET A 20 4.59 2.43 -7.76
N GLY A 21 5.54 1.51 -7.55
CA GLY A 21 5.83 0.46 -8.53
C GLY A 21 7.06 0.69 -9.40
N GLN A 22 7.88 1.71 -9.11
CA GLN A 22 8.96 2.15 -10.01
C GLN A 22 10.04 1.07 -10.16
N LEU A 23 10.45 0.42 -9.07
CA LEU A 23 11.49 -0.61 -9.15
C LEU A 23 10.94 -1.88 -9.78
N ALA A 24 9.70 -2.25 -9.48
CA ALA A 24 9.05 -3.38 -10.13
C ALA A 24 8.98 -3.20 -11.66
N LEU A 25 8.67 -1.98 -12.14
CA LEU A 25 8.70 -1.65 -13.57
C LEU A 25 10.09 -1.88 -14.18
N LEU A 26 11.16 -1.42 -13.52
CA LEU A 26 12.52 -1.58 -14.02
C LEU A 26 12.96 -3.05 -14.04
N LEU A 27 12.64 -3.82 -13.00
CA LEU A 27 12.99 -5.23 -12.93
C LEU A 27 12.23 -6.05 -13.99
N ARG A 28 10.92 -5.82 -14.14
CA ARG A 28 10.11 -6.48 -15.18
C ARG A 28 10.61 -6.15 -16.58
N SER A 29 10.87 -4.88 -16.87
CA SER A 29 11.32 -4.46 -18.21
C SER A 29 12.73 -4.93 -18.55
N ARG A 30 13.66 -4.92 -17.57
CA ARG A 30 15.06 -5.31 -17.81
C ARG A 30 15.28 -6.82 -17.81
N TYR A 31 14.59 -7.56 -16.95
CA TYR A 31 14.87 -8.98 -16.72
C TYR A 31 13.75 -9.93 -17.17
N LEU A 32 12.58 -9.40 -17.55
CA LEU A 32 11.40 -10.17 -17.97
C LEU A 32 10.98 -11.22 -16.94
N VAL A 33 11.13 -10.89 -15.66
CA VAL A 33 10.66 -11.71 -14.52
C VAL A 33 9.38 -11.10 -14.01
N ASP A 34 8.39 -11.93 -13.69
CA ASP A 34 7.18 -11.47 -13.01
C ASP A 34 7.50 -11.09 -11.56
N VAL A 35 7.45 -9.78 -11.28
CA VAL A 35 7.73 -9.20 -9.96
C VAL A 35 6.42 -8.68 -9.38
N GLN A 36 6.04 -9.20 -8.22
CA GLN A 36 4.85 -8.80 -7.48
C GLN A 36 5.21 -7.67 -6.52
N SER A 37 4.71 -6.46 -6.79
CA SER A 37 5.00 -5.28 -6.00
C SER A 37 4.11 -5.21 -4.76
N VAL A 38 4.69 -4.85 -3.62
CA VAL A 38 3.98 -4.49 -2.38
C VAL A 38 4.27 -3.01 -2.12
N THR A 39 3.28 -2.16 -2.33
CA THR A 39 3.48 -0.70 -2.31
C THR A 39 3.10 -0.09 -0.95
N LYS A 40 3.89 0.89 -0.48
CA LYS A 40 3.63 1.66 0.75
C LYS A 40 4.14 3.10 0.61
N VAL A 41 3.26 4.11 0.68
CA VAL A 41 3.66 5.54 0.57
C VAL A 41 3.43 6.30 1.88
N ALA A 42 3.53 5.61 3.01
CA ALA A 42 3.24 6.17 4.34
C ALA A 42 4.45 6.86 5.01
N GLY A 43 5.60 6.95 4.33
CA GLY A 43 6.84 7.51 4.91
C GLY A 43 7.46 6.69 6.04
N MET A 44 6.93 5.49 6.30
CA MET A 44 7.37 4.57 7.34
C MET A 44 7.91 3.29 6.71
N ALA A 45 8.91 2.69 7.36
CA ALA A 45 9.43 1.38 6.98
C ALA A 45 8.33 0.31 7.02
N PHE A 46 8.52 -0.78 6.26
CA PHE A 46 7.68 -1.96 6.39
C PHE A 46 7.89 -2.60 7.77
N LEU A 47 6.78 -2.95 8.41
CA LEU A 47 6.77 -3.75 9.62
C LEU A 47 6.90 -5.24 9.25
N ALA A 48 7.30 -6.07 10.21
CA ALA A 48 7.52 -7.49 9.99
C ALA A 48 6.24 -8.23 9.61
N ASP A 49 5.14 -7.92 10.30
CA ASP A 49 3.80 -8.46 10.07
C ASP A 49 3.23 -8.07 8.70
N GLU A 50 3.50 -6.84 8.24
CA GLU A 50 3.13 -6.40 6.88
C GLU A 50 3.82 -7.25 5.80
N LEU A 51 5.11 -7.57 5.99
CA LEU A 51 5.87 -8.40 5.05
C LEU A 51 5.44 -9.87 5.13
N GLU A 52 5.22 -10.40 6.33
CA GLU A 52 4.69 -11.76 6.54
C GLU A 52 3.36 -11.93 5.79
N ALA A 53 2.40 -11.05 6.03
CA ALA A 53 1.09 -11.11 5.39
C ALA A 53 1.13 -10.99 3.86
N ALA A 54 2.12 -10.27 3.32
CA ALA A 54 2.35 -10.12 1.89
C ALA A 54 3.00 -11.38 1.29
N ILE A 55 3.95 -12.00 2.00
CA ILE A 55 4.58 -13.27 1.60
C ILE A 55 3.53 -14.38 1.58
N ASP A 56 2.70 -14.50 2.61
CA ASP A 56 1.61 -15.48 2.66
C ASP A 56 0.63 -15.28 1.50
N ALA A 57 0.22 -14.04 1.24
CA ALA A 57 -0.65 -13.72 0.11
C ALA A 57 -0.01 -14.08 -1.24
N ALA A 58 1.30 -13.86 -1.39
CA ALA A 58 2.02 -14.24 -2.60
C ALA A 58 2.03 -15.76 -2.75
N ILE A 59 2.26 -16.52 -1.68
CA ILE A 59 2.21 -17.98 -1.65
C ILE A 59 0.81 -18.48 -2.04
N ASP A 60 -0.24 -17.85 -1.51
CA ASP A 60 -1.64 -18.20 -1.79
C ASP A 60 -2.13 -17.72 -3.17
N GLY A 61 -1.38 -16.83 -3.84
CA GLY A 61 -1.76 -16.25 -5.12
C GLY A 61 -2.78 -15.10 -5.02
N THR A 62 -3.01 -14.57 -3.82
CA THR A 62 -3.99 -13.50 -3.53
C THR A 62 -3.35 -12.12 -3.36
N LEU A 63 -2.02 -11.98 -3.57
CA LEU A 63 -1.31 -10.72 -3.32
C LEU A 63 -1.84 -9.56 -4.16
N ALA A 64 -2.12 -9.76 -5.45
CA ALA A 64 -2.65 -8.71 -6.33
C ALA A 64 -4.01 -8.17 -5.85
N GLU A 65 -4.85 -9.06 -5.33
CA GLU A 65 -6.15 -8.71 -4.76
C GLU A 65 -5.98 -7.88 -3.49
N LYS A 66 -5.07 -8.30 -2.59
CA LYS A 66 -4.73 -7.53 -1.37
C LYS A 66 -4.18 -6.15 -1.70
N GLU A 67 -3.28 -6.03 -2.68
CA GLU A 67 -2.74 -4.73 -3.09
C GLU A 67 -3.82 -3.81 -3.68
N THR A 68 -4.72 -4.35 -4.50
CA THR A 68 -5.84 -3.59 -5.07
C THR A 68 -6.83 -3.14 -3.98
N ALA A 69 -7.05 -3.98 -2.96
CA ALA A 69 -7.92 -3.69 -1.83
C ALA A 69 -7.40 -2.53 -0.96
N LYS A 70 -6.07 -2.38 -0.79
CA LYS A 70 -5.48 -1.24 -0.04
C LYS A 70 -5.99 0.11 -0.53
N ALA A 71 -6.13 0.28 -1.85
CA ALA A 71 -6.65 1.52 -2.44
C ALA A 71 -8.12 1.76 -2.08
N ALA A 72 -8.94 0.71 -2.00
CA ALA A 72 -10.34 0.82 -1.58
C ALA A 72 -10.45 1.17 -0.09
N THR A 73 -9.67 0.49 0.76
CA THR A 73 -9.63 0.76 2.20
C THR A 73 -9.15 2.18 2.51
N ALA A 74 -8.12 2.66 1.81
CA ALA A 74 -7.61 4.02 1.98
C ALA A 74 -8.69 5.09 1.64
N ARG A 75 -9.49 4.86 0.59
CA ARG A 75 -10.60 5.76 0.23
C ARG A 75 -11.70 5.79 1.29
N SER A 76 -12.06 4.64 1.85
CA SER A 76 -13.05 4.57 2.93
C SER A 76 -12.53 5.24 4.21
N GLY A 77 -11.27 5.03 4.60
CA GLY A 77 -10.66 5.69 5.75
C GLY A 77 -10.63 7.22 5.63
N ALA A 78 -10.32 7.75 4.44
CA ALA A 78 -10.34 9.18 4.18
C ALA A 78 -11.75 9.78 4.33
N ALA A 79 -12.79 9.11 3.86
CA ALA A 79 -14.18 9.57 4.02
C ALA A 79 -14.60 9.66 5.51
N ILE A 80 -14.20 8.67 6.32
CA ILE A 80 -14.49 8.66 7.76
C ILE A 80 -13.74 9.81 8.46
N ALA A 81 -12.45 10.00 8.15
CA ALA A 81 -11.67 11.11 8.69
C ALA A 81 -12.25 12.48 8.31
N THR A 82 -12.70 12.67 7.07
CA THR A 82 -13.37 13.90 6.63
C THR A 82 -14.68 14.15 7.39
N SER A 83 -15.50 13.11 7.59
CA SER A 83 -16.76 13.25 8.34
C SER A 83 -16.54 13.58 9.81
N ALA A 84 -15.51 13.03 10.44
CA ALA A 84 -15.14 13.36 11.83
C ALA A 84 -14.65 14.81 11.96
N VAL A 85 -13.85 15.30 11.00
CA VAL A 85 -13.37 16.70 10.98
C VAL A 85 -14.52 17.69 10.72
N LEU A 86 -15.49 17.34 9.86
CA LEU A 86 -16.68 18.17 9.64
C LEU A 86 -17.61 18.18 10.85
N ALA A 87 -17.81 17.05 11.52
CA ALA A 87 -18.61 16.98 12.74
C ALA A 87 -18.00 17.86 13.85
N ASP A 88 -16.67 17.84 14.00
CA ASP A 88 -15.97 18.68 14.98
C ASP A 88 -16.06 20.17 14.61
N ALA A 89 -15.97 20.52 13.32
CA ALA A 89 -16.11 21.90 12.84
C ALA A 89 -17.53 22.46 13.03
N VAL A 90 -18.57 21.64 12.87
CA VAL A 90 -19.98 22.07 13.06
C VAL A 90 -20.29 22.35 14.54
N MET A 91 -19.70 21.57 15.46
CA MET A 91 -19.91 21.76 16.91
C MET A 91 -19.22 23.02 17.46
N VAL A 92 -18.15 23.48 16.81
CA VAL A 92 -17.45 24.74 17.17
C VAL A 92 -18.23 25.98 16.68
N ASP A 93 -18.91 25.89 15.53
CA ASP A 93 -19.71 26.99 14.98
C ASP A 93 -21.00 27.23 15.78
N GLU A 94 -21.69 26.17 16.22
CA GLU A 94 -22.88 26.29 17.09
C GLU A 94 -22.55 26.90 18.47
N ALA A 95 -21.37 26.62 19.03
CA ALA A 95 -20.95 27.19 20.31
C ALA A 95 -20.60 28.70 20.24
N ALA A 96 -20.24 29.20 19.04
CA ALA A 96 -19.94 30.60 18.82
C ALA A 96 -21.21 31.46 18.59
N GLY A 97 -22.31 30.85 18.10
CA GLY A 97 -23.59 31.53 17.86
C GLY A 97 -24.46 31.79 19.09
N ALA A 98 -24.18 31.16 20.23
CA ALA A 98 -24.99 31.27 21.46
C ALA A 98 -24.61 32.44 22.40
N ARG A 99 -23.78 33.40 21.95
CA ARG A 99 -23.36 34.58 22.73
C ARG A 99 -23.71 35.92 22.07
N ALA A 100 -24.87 36.02 21.42
CA ALA A 100 -25.47 37.28 20.99
C ALA A 100 -26.67 37.64 21.89
#